data_AF-A0A526PSQ9-F1
#
_entry.id   AF-A0A526PSQ9-F1
#
_cell.length_a   1.000
_cell.length_b   1.000
_cell.length_c   1.000
_cell.angle_alpha   90.00
_cell.angle_beta   90.00
_cell.angle_gamma   90.00
#
_symmetry.space_group_name_H-M   'P 1'
#
loop_
_entity.id
_entity.type
_entity.pdbx_description
1 polymer ?
#
loop_
_entity_poly.entity_id
_entity_poly.type
_entity_poly.pdbx_seq_one_letter_code
_entity_poly.pdbx_strand_id
1 'polypeptide(L)'
;MKIPVISLCAQAGVGTRTWYDAIEGTKAPKPSTIAKLNMALQRFKLAYGGDSGPLTVRAAYTGALMLAALMLKSDGKAALFSDPARKATGDKQWLQAARVRRLAFWISNYLMGFRVSEIGRAAGLTKQAVSKAITDVADDPDPEMQRVCNELERMFS
;
A
#
# COMPACT_ATOMS: atom_id res chain seq x y z
N MET A 1 -20.38 12.73 9.01
CA MET A 1 -19.15 12.33 9.74
C MET A 1 -18.13 13.46 9.62
N LYS A 2 -17.48 13.89 10.72
CA LYS A 2 -16.48 14.97 10.72
C LYS A 2 -15.11 14.36 11.06
N ILE A 3 -14.18 14.33 10.11
CA ILE A 3 -12.79 13.93 10.37
C ILE A 3 -12.06 15.15 10.93
N PRO A 4 -11.45 15.08 12.12
CA PRO A 4 -10.70 16.21 12.65
C PRO A 4 -9.52 16.57 11.75
N VAL A 5 -9.44 17.84 11.34
CA VAL A 5 -8.39 18.36 10.44
C VAL A 5 -6.99 18.13 11.00
N ILE A 6 -6.83 18.26 12.33
CA ILE A 6 -5.57 18.02 13.02
C ILE A 6 -5.09 16.58 12.79
N SER A 7 -5.98 15.60 12.95
CA SER A 7 -5.68 14.19 12.76
C SER A 7 -5.40 13.85 11.29
N LEU A 8 -6.12 14.46 10.35
CA LEU A 8 -5.87 14.31 8.92
C LEU A 8 -4.49 14.84 8.53
N CYS A 9 -4.14 16.04 9.00
CA CYS A 9 -2.86 16.69 8.74
C CYS A 9 -1.69 15.89 9.33
N ALA A 10 -1.84 15.42 10.57
CA ALA A 10 -0.85 14.58 11.24
C ALA A 10 -0.58 13.30 10.45
N GLN A 11 -1.64 12.60 10.00
CA GLN A 11 -1.48 11.37 9.23
C GLN A 11 -0.93 11.61 7.81
N ALA A 12 -1.21 12.76 7.22
CA ALA A 12 -0.67 13.17 5.92
C ALA A 12 0.80 13.65 6.00
N GLY A 13 1.34 13.87 7.20
CA GLY A 13 2.63 14.54 7.39
C GLY A 13 2.63 15.97 6.86
N VAL A 14 1.49 16.68 7.00
CA VAL A 14 1.30 18.06 6.57
C VAL A 14 1.06 18.92 7.81
N GLY A 15 1.69 20.10 7.88
CA GLY A 15 1.46 21.03 8.98
C GLY A 15 0.02 21.55 8.95
N THR A 16 -0.63 21.63 10.12
CA THR A 16 -2.00 22.18 10.22
C THR A 16 -2.11 23.61 9.70
N ARG A 17 -1.07 24.43 9.90
CA ARG A 17 -0.98 25.78 9.33
C ARG A 17 -1.01 25.77 7.80
N THR A 18 -0.33 24.82 7.16
CA THR A 18 -0.33 24.67 5.70
C THR A 18 -1.72 24.37 5.15
N TRP A 19 -2.55 23.66 5.91
CA TRP A 19 -3.95 23.41 5.55
C TRP A 19 -4.79 24.70 5.65
N TYR A 20 -4.67 25.45 6.74
CA TYR A 20 -5.40 26.71 6.91
C TYR A 20 -4.95 27.77 5.88
N ASP A 21 -3.64 27.90 5.63
CA ASP A 21 -3.12 28.79 4.59
C ASP A 21 -3.71 28.46 3.19
N ALA A 22 -3.97 27.17 2.93
CA ALA A 22 -4.57 26.72 1.69
C ALA A 22 -6.09 26.96 1.62
N ILE A 23 -6.80 26.85 2.74
CA ILE A 23 -8.26 27.05 2.78
C ILE A 23 -8.63 28.54 2.78
N GLU A 24 -7.79 29.38 3.41
CA GLU A 24 -7.95 30.83 3.47
C GLU A 24 -7.47 31.51 2.17
N GLY A 25 -6.90 30.75 1.23
CA GLY A 25 -6.41 31.26 -0.05
C GLY A 25 -5.13 32.09 0.05
N THR A 26 -4.48 32.14 1.21
CA THR A 26 -3.22 32.87 1.41
C THR A 26 -2.06 32.20 0.68
N LYS A 27 -2.08 30.86 0.51
CA LYS A 27 -1.10 30.13 -0.31
C LYS A 27 -1.73 28.98 -1.09
N ALA A 28 -1.45 28.92 -2.40
CA ALA A 28 -1.87 27.78 -3.21
C ALA A 28 -1.19 26.48 -2.75
N PRO A 29 -1.96 25.41 -2.45
CA PRO A 29 -1.38 24.14 -2.04
C PRO A 29 -0.64 23.48 -3.20
N LYS A 30 0.58 22.99 -2.92
CA LYS A 30 1.33 22.20 -3.91
C LYS A 30 0.55 20.92 -4.26
N PRO A 31 0.61 20.44 -5.52
CA PRO A 31 -0.04 19.19 -5.92
C PRO A 31 0.34 17.98 -5.05
N SER A 32 1.59 17.94 -4.57
CA SER A 32 2.07 16.90 -3.65
C SER A 32 1.41 16.95 -2.26
N THR A 33 1.10 18.15 -1.76
CA THR A 33 0.38 18.33 -0.50
C THR A 33 -1.06 17.83 -0.62
N ILE A 34 -1.72 18.17 -1.73
CA ILE A 34 -3.08 17.68 -2.04
C ILE A 34 -3.08 16.15 -2.13
N ALA A 35 -2.10 15.56 -2.80
CA ALA A 35 -1.97 14.10 -2.91
C ALA A 35 -1.82 13.42 -1.54
N LYS A 36 -0.98 13.97 -0.64
CA LYS A 36 -0.80 13.44 0.73
C LYS A 36 -2.08 13.53 1.56
N LEU A 37 -2.77 14.67 1.51
CA LEU A 37 -4.03 14.87 2.23
C LEU A 37 -5.12 13.94 1.70
N ASN A 38 -5.22 13.76 0.38
CA ASN A 38 -6.13 12.80 -0.22
C ASN A 38 -5.81 11.37 0.20
N MET A 39 -4.53 10.98 0.25
CA MET A 39 -4.14 9.66 0.73
C MET A 39 -4.51 9.44 2.20
N ALA A 40 -4.23 10.40 3.07
CA ALA A 40 -4.63 10.33 4.47
C ALA A 40 -6.15 10.29 4.63
N LEU A 41 -6.88 11.08 3.84
CA LEU A 41 -8.33 11.06 3.82
C LEU A 41 -8.89 9.71 3.37
N GLN A 42 -8.28 9.06 2.38
CA GLN A 42 -8.65 7.71 1.96
C GLN A 42 -8.40 6.69 3.08
N ARG A 43 -7.28 6.81 3.82
CA ARG A 43 -7.00 5.97 5.00
C ARG A 43 -8.03 6.18 6.11
N PHE A 44 -8.46 7.42 6.37
CA PHE A 44 -9.54 7.71 7.32
C PHE A 44 -10.88 7.17 6.85
N LYS A 45 -11.21 7.32 5.56
CA LYS A 45 -12.42 6.72 4.96
C LYS A 45 -12.40 5.20 5.10
N LEU A 46 -11.26 4.55 4.92
CA LEU A 46 -11.05 3.12 5.15
C LEU A 46 -11.13 2.71 6.63
N ALA A 47 -10.96 3.64 7.57
CA ALA A 47 -10.99 3.37 9.01
C ALA A 47 -12.36 3.68 9.65
N TYR A 48 -13.15 4.60 9.07
CA TYR A 48 -14.40 5.09 9.67
C TYR A 48 -15.62 5.00 8.75
N GLY A 49 -15.44 4.97 7.43
CA GLY A 49 -16.53 4.82 6.48
C GLY A 49 -16.87 3.35 6.30
N GLY A 50 -18.08 2.95 6.72
CA GLY A 50 -18.70 1.66 6.37
C GLY A 50 -19.03 1.51 4.88
N ASP A 51 -18.26 2.15 4.01
CA ASP A 51 -18.35 2.03 2.56
C ASP A 51 -17.58 0.78 2.15
N SER A 52 -18.32 -0.29 1.96
CA SER A 52 -17.82 -1.63 1.70
C SER A 52 -17.39 -1.78 0.23
N GLY A 53 -16.36 -1.04 -0.20
CA GLY A 53 -15.45 -1.55 -1.22
C GLY A 53 -14.54 -2.56 -0.51
N PRO A 54 -14.69 -3.87 -0.78
CA PRO A 54 -15.17 -4.75 0.27
C PRO A 54 -14.04 -5.05 1.24
N LEU A 55 -14.38 -5.15 2.53
CA LEU A 55 -13.50 -5.66 3.57
C LEU A 55 -12.71 -6.89 3.09
N THR A 56 -13.30 -7.65 2.17
CA THR A 56 -12.69 -8.77 1.43
C THR A 56 -11.42 -8.40 0.66
N VAL A 57 -11.31 -7.28 -0.08
CA VAL A 57 -10.07 -6.90 -0.79
C VAL A 57 -8.97 -6.56 0.21
N ARG A 58 -9.32 -5.82 1.28
CA ARG A 58 -8.34 -5.49 2.32
C ARG A 58 -7.91 -6.72 3.09
N ALA A 59 -8.85 -7.59 3.46
CA ALA A 59 -8.59 -8.85 4.13
C ALA A 59 -7.76 -9.78 3.24
N ALA A 60 -8.10 -9.87 1.95
CA ALA A 60 -7.38 -10.67 0.98
C ALA A 60 -5.97 -10.14 0.74
N TYR A 61 -5.79 -8.82 0.58
CA TYR A 61 -4.46 -8.22 0.49
C TYR A 61 -3.65 -8.47 1.76
N THR A 62 -4.27 -8.33 2.94
CA THR A 62 -3.60 -8.62 4.21
C THR A 62 -3.21 -10.10 4.31
N GLY A 63 -4.10 -11.01 3.92
CA GLY A 63 -3.84 -12.45 3.85
C GLY A 63 -2.73 -12.79 2.86
N ALA A 64 -2.76 -12.20 1.66
CA ALA A 64 -1.71 -12.32 0.65
C ALA A 64 -0.37 -11.79 1.14
N LEU A 65 -0.36 -10.71 1.93
CA LEU A 65 0.84 -10.16 2.54
C LEU A 65 1.42 -11.07 3.61
N MET A 66 0.58 -11.68 4.44
CA MET A 66 1.03 -12.67 5.43
C MET A 66 1.52 -13.96 4.76
N LEU A 67 0.86 -14.41 3.69
CA LEU A 67 1.30 -15.55 2.89
C LEU A 67 2.64 -15.26 2.21
N ALA A 68 2.78 -14.10 1.55
CA ALA A 68 4.03 -13.66 0.95
C ALA A 68 5.17 -13.60 1.98
N ALA A 69 4.91 -13.09 3.18
CA ALA A 69 5.88 -13.06 4.26
C ALA A 69 6.30 -14.46 4.71
N LEU A 70 5.34 -15.39 4.82
CA LEU A 70 5.62 -16.79 5.16
C LEU A 70 6.51 -17.46 4.11
N MET A 71 6.16 -17.32 2.83
CA MET A 71 6.92 -17.92 1.72
C MET A 71 8.34 -17.35 1.61
N LEU A 72 8.50 -16.05 1.87
CA LEU A 72 9.79 -15.36 1.86
C LEU A 72 10.52 -15.39 3.22
N LYS A 73 10.03 -16.18 4.19
CA LYS A 73 10.58 -16.30 5.55
C LYS A 73 10.90 -14.94 6.19
N SER A 74 10.00 -13.98 6.00
CA SER A 74 10.15 -12.57 6.37
C SER A 74 9.11 -12.17 7.42
N ASP A 75 9.31 -11.03 8.08
CA ASP A 75 8.35 -10.52 9.06
C ASP A 75 7.14 -9.83 8.38
N GLY A 76 6.00 -10.51 8.40
CA GLY A 76 4.75 -9.99 7.84
C GLY A 76 4.20 -8.78 8.59
N LYS A 77 4.42 -8.66 9.90
CA LYS A 77 4.01 -7.46 10.66
C LYS A 77 4.85 -6.27 10.24
N ALA A 78 6.17 -6.45 10.11
CA ALA A 78 7.04 -5.39 9.62
C ALA A 78 6.62 -4.93 8.22
N ALA A 79 6.26 -5.86 7.32
CA ALA A 79 5.77 -5.51 5.98
C ALA A 79 4.43 -4.74 6.02
N LEU A 80 3.49 -5.16 6.87
CA LEU A 80 2.17 -4.53 7.03
C LEU A 80 2.26 -3.10 7.58
N PHE A 81 3.13 -2.87 8.56
CA PHE A 81 3.28 -1.57 9.22
C PHE A 81 4.34 -0.66 8.56
N SER A 82 5.15 -1.19 7.64
CA SER A 82 6.09 -0.37 6.86
C SER A 82 5.33 0.64 6.00
N ASP A 83 5.71 1.92 6.05
CA ASP A 83 5.14 2.92 5.13
C ASP A 83 5.76 2.76 3.73
N PRO A 84 4.96 2.40 2.70
CA PRO A 84 5.44 2.30 1.33
C PRO A 84 5.92 3.64 0.77
N ALA A 85 5.36 4.75 1.25
CA ALA A 85 5.67 6.09 0.74
C ALA A 85 7.03 6.62 1.22
N ARG A 86 7.59 6.04 2.30
CA ARG A 86 8.88 6.44 2.87
C ARG A 86 10.04 6.23 1.89
N LYS A 87 9.94 5.25 0.98
CA LYS A 87 10.98 4.93 -0.04
C LYS A 87 12.40 4.85 0.55
N ALA A 88 12.55 4.23 1.71
CA ALA A 88 13.83 4.09 2.40
C ALA A 88 14.69 2.99 1.74
N THR A 89 15.14 3.22 0.51
CA THR A 89 15.86 2.22 -0.30
C THR A 89 17.24 1.84 0.25
N GLY A 90 17.79 2.60 1.21
CA GLY A 90 19.00 2.24 1.95
C GLY A 90 18.75 1.39 3.21
N ASP A 91 17.49 1.19 3.59
CA ASP A 91 17.12 0.43 4.79
C ASP A 91 16.78 -1.02 4.41
N LYS A 92 17.58 -1.96 4.93
CA LYS A 92 17.41 -3.40 4.66
C LYS A 92 16.04 -3.91 5.11
N GLN A 93 15.51 -3.44 6.23
CA GLN A 93 14.19 -3.86 6.73
C GLN A 93 13.09 -3.33 5.80
N TRP A 94 13.23 -2.08 5.34
CA TRP A 94 12.29 -1.51 4.39
C TRP A 94 12.32 -2.24 3.03
N LEU A 95 13.50 -2.63 2.56
CA LEU A 95 13.67 -3.42 1.33
C LEU A 95 13.05 -4.81 1.44
N GLN A 96 13.24 -5.51 2.56
CA GLN A 96 12.58 -6.80 2.82
C GLN A 96 11.06 -6.64 2.84
N ALA A 97 10.55 -5.64 3.57
CA ALA A 97 9.14 -5.31 3.59
C ALA A 97 8.59 -4.96 2.19
N ALA A 98 9.37 -4.26 1.36
CA ALA A 98 9.01 -3.96 -0.01
C ALA A 98 8.94 -5.22 -0.88
N ARG A 99 9.90 -6.14 -0.74
CA ARG A 99 9.91 -7.44 -1.42
C ARG A 99 8.66 -8.26 -1.10
N VAL A 100 8.28 -8.34 0.18
CA VAL A 100 7.03 -8.97 0.63
C VAL A 100 5.81 -8.30 0.01
N ARG A 101 5.74 -6.96 0.01
CA ARG A 101 4.62 -6.21 -0.59
C ARG A 101 4.49 -6.47 -2.08
N ARG A 102 5.59 -6.53 -2.85
CA ARG A 102 5.57 -6.82 -4.28
C ARG A 102 4.93 -8.19 -4.56
N LEU A 103 5.38 -9.22 -3.85
CA LEU A 103 4.80 -10.56 -3.96
C LEU A 103 3.32 -10.58 -3.54
N ALA A 104 2.96 -9.87 -2.47
CA ALA A 104 1.56 -9.75 -2.04
C ALA A 104 0.65 -9.13 -3.11
N PHE A 105 1.14 -8.13 -3.85
CA PHE A 105 0.41 -7.55 -4.98
C PHE A 105 0.25 -8.55 -6.12
N TRP A 106 1.30 -9.31 -6.42
CA TRP A 106 1.26 -10.36 -7.43
C TRP A 106 0.25 -11.44 -7.05
N ILE A 107 0.26 -11.96 -5.81
CA ILE A 107 -0.74 -12.93 -5.30
C ILE A 107 -2.16 -12.36 -5.42
N SER A 108 -2.36 -11.14 -4.93
CA SER A 108 -3.69 -10.51 -4.91
C SER A 108 -4.25 -10.30 -6.32
N ASN A 109 -3.38 -10.01 -7.29
CA ASN A 109 -3.80 -9.77 -8.67
C ASN A 109 -3.91 -11.05 -9.50
N TYR A 110 -2.85 -11.85 -9.51
CA TYR A 110 -2.70 -13.01 -10.40
C TYR A 110 -3.47 -14.23 -9.88
N LEU A 111 -3.39 -14.52 -8.58
CA LEU A 111 -4.02 -15.71 -7.99
C LEU A 111 -5.44 -15.44 -7.47
N MET A 112 -5.68 -14.25 -6.92
CA MET A 112 -6.98 -13.90 -6.33
C MET A 112 -7.88 -13.07 -7.25
N GLY A 113 -7.39 -12.61 -8.41
CA GLY A 113 -8.18 -11.91 -9.43
C GLY A 113 -8.58 -10.47 -9.11
N PHE A 114 -8.03 -9.84 -8.07
CA PHE A 114 -8.35 -8.44 -7.74
C PHE A 114 -7.72 -7.46 -8.73
N ARG A 115 -8.43 -6.37 -9.05
CA ARG A 115 -7.91 -5.36 -9.97
C ARG A 115 -6.80 -4.55 -9.29
N VAL A 116 -5.80 -4.14 -10.07
CA VAL A 116 -4.68 -3.30 -9.61
C VAL A 116 -5.14 -2.01 -8.91
N SER A 117 -6.25 -1.41 -9.36
CA SER A 117 -6.84 -0.23 -8.72
C SER A 117 -7.46 -0.52 -7.35
N GLU A 118 -8.00 -1.72 -7.13
CA GLU A 118 -8.57 -2.17 -5.86
C GLU A 118 -7.46 -2.44 -4.85
N ILE A 119 -6.41 -3.14 -5.29
CA ILE A 119 -5.21 -3.42 -4.49
C ILE A 119 -4.52 -2.11 -4.11
N GLY A 120 -4.36 -1.16 -5.05
CA GLY A 120 -3.79 0.16 -4.76
C GLY A 120 -4.56 0.91 -3.68
N ARG A 121 -5.89 0.90 -3.72
CA ARG A 121 -6.73 1.48 -2.66
C ARG A 121 -6.52 0.77 -1.32
N ALA A 122 -6.50 -0.56 -1.30
CA ALA A 122 -6.30 -1.34 -0.08
C ALA A 122 -4.91 -1.14 0.55
N ALA A 123 -3.88 -1.00 -0.27
CA ALA A 123 -2.49 -0.79 0.14
C ALA A 123 -2.12 0.68 0.39
N GLY A 124 -3.02 1.63 0.09
CA GLY A 124 -2.74 3.06 0.18
C GLY A 124 -1.67 3.53 -0.82
N LEU A 125 -1.69 2.97 -2.03
CA LEU A 125 -0.75 3.22 -3.13
C LEU A 125 -1.49 3.61 -4.42
N THR A 126 -0.76 4.18 -5.38
CA THR A 126 -1.31 4.45 -6.71
C THR A 126 -1.42 3.15 -7.53
N LYS A 127 -2.37 3.11 -8.47
CA LYS A 127 -2.51 2.00 -9.44
C LYS A 127 -1.18 1.73 -10.16
N GLN A 128 -0.48 2.78 -10.56
CA GLN A 128 0.79 2.67 -11.28
C GLN A 128 1.89 2.04 -10.41
N ALA A 129 1.94 2.38 -9.13
CA ALA A 129 2.92 1.79 -8.20
C ALA A 129 2.68 0.29 -8.02
N VAL A 130 1.42 -0.14 -7.89
CA VAL A 130 1.07 -1.57 -7.80
C VAL A 130 1.35 -2.29 -9.11
N SER A 131 0.94 -1.72 -10.25
CA SER A 131 1.20 -2.32 -11.57
C SER A 131 2.69 -2.55 -11.79
N LYS A 132 3.52 -1.53 -11.51
CA LYS A 132 4.97 -1.65 -11.63
C LYS A 132 5.51 -2.72 -10.69
N ALA A 133 5.08 -2.73 -9.43
CA ALA A 133 5.52 -3.71 -8.46
C ALA A 133 5.20 -5.16 -8.85
N ILE A 134 4.09 -5.41 -9.54
CA ILE A 134 3.73 -6.72 -10.08
C ILE A 134 4.68 -7.11 -11.23
N THR A 135 4.95 -6.19 -12.17
CA THR A 135 5.94 -6.43 -13.23
C THR A 135 7.33 -6.70 -12.65
N ASP A 136 7.73 -5.94 -11.64
CA ASP A 136 9.01 -6.11 -10.95
C ASP A 136 9.15 -7.48 -10.24
N VAL A 137 8.06 -8.24 -10.02
CA VAL A 137 8.11 -9.64 -9.53
C VAL A 137 8.49 -10.59 -10.66
N ALA A 138 7.92 -10.41 -11.85
CA ALA A 138 8.24 -11.23 -13.02
C ALA A 138 9.70 -11.02 -13.46
N ASP A 139 10.20 -9.79 -13.34
CA ASP A 139 11.57 -9.41 -13.69
C ASP A 139 12.55 -9.47 -12.48
N ASP A 140 12.14 -10.08 -11.35
CA ASP A 140 12.99 -10.12 -10.15
C ASP A 140 14.24 -10.97 -10.41
N PRO A 141 15.46 -10.42 -10.25
CA PRO A 141 16.70 -11.15 -10.52
C PRO A 141 16.99 -12.25 -9.50
N ASP A 142 16.31 -12.24 -8.35
CA ASP A 142 16.47 -13.26 -7.32
C ASP A 142 15.69 -14.53 -7.67
N PRO A 143 16.37 -15.68 -7.90
CA PRO A 143 15.70 -16.94 -8.23
C PRO A 143 14.72 -17.42 -7.15
N GLU A 144 14.87 -16.95 -5.90
CA GLU A 144 13.91 -17.25 -4.85
C GLU A 144 12.51 -16.71 -5.14
N MET A 145 12.40 -15.52 -5.74
CA MET A 145 11.10 -14.95 -6.07
C MET A 145 10.34 -15.84 -7.07
N GLN A 146 11.02 -16.26 -8.14
CA GLN A 146 10.42 -17.13 -9.17
C GLN A 146 10.05 -18.51 -8.60
N ARG A 147 10.90 -19.07 -7.74
CA ARG A 147 10.60 -20.33 -7.05
C ARG A 147 9.32 -20.23 -6.22
N VAL A 148 9.18 -19.14 -5.47
CA VAL A 148 8.00 -18.90 -4.63
C VAL A 148 6.75 -18.68 -5.48
N CYS A 149 6.83 -17.93 -6.58
CA CYS A 149 5.70 -17.77 -7.51
C CYS A 149 5.25 -19.13 -8.06
N ASN A 150 6.18 -19.95 -8.55
CA ASN A 150 5.87 -21.29 -9.07
C ASN A 150 5.24 -22.21 -8.00
N GLU A 151 5.71 -22.13 -6.76
CA GLU A 151 5.13 -22.88 -5.65
C GLU A 151 3.70 -22.43 -5.34
N LEU A 152 3.47 -21.11 -5.30
CA LEU A 152 2.14 -20.53 -5.09
C LEU A 152 1.17 -20.88 -6.22
N GLU A 153 1.61 -20.87 -7.48
CA GLU A 153 0.79 -21.31 -8.62
C GLU A 153 0.34 -22.76 -8.46
N ARG A 154 1.25 -23.65 -8.03
CA ARG A 154 0.91 -25.06 -7.77
C ARG A 154 -0.06 -25.24 -6.60
N MET A 155 -0.03 -24.37 -5.60
CA MET A 155 -0.94 -24.44 -4.46
C MET A 155 -2.37 -23.96 -4.79
N PHE A 156 -2.52 -23.08 -5.78
CA PHE A 156 -3.80 -22.48 -6.17
C PHE A 156 -4.40 -23.08 -7.45
N SER A 157 -3.70 -23.99 -8.12
CA SER A 157 -4.18 -24.78 -9.28
C SER A 157 -4.83 -26.08 -8.81
#